data_AF-A0A242N6J7-F1
#
_entry.id   AF-A0A242N6J7-F1
#
_cell.length_a   1.000
_cell.length_b   1.000
_cell.length_c   1.000
_cell.angle_alpha   90.00
_cell.angle_beta   90.00
_cell.angle_gamma   90.00
#
_symmetry.space_group_name_H-M   'P 1'
#
loop_
_entity.id
_entity.type
_entity.pdbx_description
1 polymer ?
#
loop_
_entity_poly.entity_id
_entity_poly.type
_entity_poly.pdbx_seq_one_letter_code
_entity_poly.pdbx_strand_id
1 'polypeptide(L)' 'MIAQRFLDESELDEIVPYILTLRMKPTPVRLRLMKSSRAETQFLLIERRAAT' A
#
# COMPACT_ATOMS: atom_id res chain seq x y z
N MET A 1 0.34 -7.44 9.32
CA MET A 1 0.17 -5.97 9.15
C MET A 1 0.88 -5.55 7.88
N ILE A 2 0.26 -4.73 7.02
CA ILE A 2 0.86 -4.28 5.74
C ILE A 2 2.18 -3.52 5.95
N ALA A 3 2.26 -2.67 6.99
CA ALA A 3 3.46 -1.87 7.27
C ALA A 3 4.70 -2.74 7.54
N GLN A 4 4.55 -3.79 8.35
CA GLN A 4 5.63 -4.72 8.68
C GLN A 4 6.16 -5.41 7.42
N ARG A 5 5.25 -5.91 6.58
CA ARG A 5 5.62 -6.58 5.32
C ARG A 5 6.39 -5.67 4.37
N PHE A 6 6.04 -4.38 4.31
CA PHE A 6 6.75 -3.39 3.51
C PHE A 6 8.16 -3.08 4.04
N LEU A 7 8.36 -3.17 5.36
CA LEU A 7 9.67 -2.98 5.98
C LEU A 7 10.58 -4.19 5.75
N ASP A 8 10.05 -5.39 5.97
CA ASP A 8 10.82 -6.65 5.95
C ASP A 8 11.29 -7.01 4.54
N GLU A 9 10.44 -6.80 3.53
CA GLU A 9 10.78 -7.23 2.17
C GLU A 9 11.68 -6.22 1.47
N SER A 10 12.75 -6.73 0.86
CA SER A 10 13.71 -5.93 0.11
C SER A 10 13.18 -5.52 -1.26
N GLU A 11 12.30 -6.33 -1.85
CA GLU A 11 11.63 -6.09 -3.12
C GLU A 11 10.16 -6.46 -3.04
N LEU A 12 9.29 -5.56 -3.52
CA LEU A 12 7.84 -5.73 -3.56
C LEU A 12 7.30 -5.08 -4.82
N ASP A 13 6.47 -5.82 -5.56
CA ASP A 13 5.52 -5.26 -6.54
C ASP A 13 4.22 -6.05 -6.44
N GLU A 14 3.36 -5.65 -5.51
CA GLU A 14 2.12 -6.38 -5.23
C GLU A 14 0.93 -5.46 -4.96
N ILE A 15 -0.27 -5.96 -5.25
CA ILE A 15 -1.53 -5.27 -4.97
C ILE A 15 -2.29 -6.01 -3.86
N VAL A 16 -2.60 -5.31 -2.77
CA VAL A 16 -3.33 -5.88 -1.62
C VAL A 16 -4.56 -5.05 -1.26
N PRO A 17 -5.67 -5.67 -0.83
CA PRO A 17 -6.81 -4.96 -0.27
C PRO A 17 -6.44 -4.37 1.11
N TYR A 18 -6.87 -3.13 1.38
CA TYR A 18 -6.62 -2.46 2.66
C TYR A 18 -7.77 -1.52 3.04
N ILE A 19 -7.87 -1.16 4.32
CA ILE A 19 -8.85 -0.19 4.81
C ILE A 19 -8.10 0.94 5.51
N LEU A 20 -8.24 2.17 5.00
CA LEU A 20 -7.72 3.36 5.66
C LEU A 20 -8.69 3.81 6.75
N THR A 21 -8.21 3.91 7.99
CA THR A 21 -9.03 4.24 9.18
C THR A 21 -8.48 5.37 10.03
N LEU A 22 -7.25 5.84 9.76
CA LEU A 22 -6.60 6.85 10.60
C LEU A 22 -7.28 8.22 10.46
N ARG A 23 -7.96 8.66 11.53
CA ARG A 23 -8.67 9.96 11.62
C ARG A 23 -9.64 10.23 10.45
N MET A 24 -10.26 9.17 9.90
CA MET A 24 -11.22 9.26 8.80
C MET A 24 -12.27 8.14 8.88
N LYS A 25 -13.33 8.23 8.06
CA LYS A 25 -14.27 7.11 7.86
C LYS A 25 -13.51 5.92 7.25
N PRO A 26 -13.72 4.67 7.74
CA PRO A 26 -13.13 3.48 7.15
C PRO A 26 -13.32 3.44 5.63
N THR A 27 -12.23 3.55 4.89
CA THR A 27 -12.26 3.67 3.43
C THR A 27 -11.53 2.48 2.81
N PRO A 28 -12.24 1.55 2.13
CA PRO A 28 -11.62 0.43 1.44
C PRO A 28 -10.84 0.93 0.22
N VAL A 29 -9.62 0.45 0.06
CA VAL A 29 -8.70 0.80 -1.03
C VAL A 29 -7.93 -0.42 -1.51
N ARG A 30 -7.31 -0.32 -2.68
CA ARG A 30 -6.26 -1.25 -3.11
C ARG A 30 -4.92 -0.53 -3.00
N LEU A 31 -3.97 -1.15 -2.32
CA LEU A 31 -2.61 -0.64 -2.19
C LEU A 31 -1.70 -1.38 -3.15
N ARG A 32 -0.95 -0.67 -3.99
CA ARG A 32 0.18 -1.26 -4.70
C ARG A 32 1.47 -0.90 -3.98
N LEU A 33 2.16 -1.90 -3.46
CA LEU A 33 3.44 -1.76 -2.79
C LEU A 33 4.54 -1.89 -3.83
N MET A 34 5.33 -0.84 -4.04
CA MET A 34 6.43 -0.82 -5.00
C MET A 34 7.73 -0.47 -4.28
N LYS A 35 8.54 -1.49 -4.04
CA LYS A 35 9.85 -1.38 -3.40
C LYS A 35 10.87 -2.14 -4.23
N SER A 36 12.01 -1.53 -4.46
CA SER A 36 13.13 -2.15 -5.14
C SER A 36 14.41 -1.84 -4.37
N SER A 37 15.29 -2.84 -4.27
CA SER A 37 16.64 -2.69 -3.72
C SER A 37 17.50 -1.70 -4.52
N ARG A 38 17.14 -1.44 -5.79
CA ARG A 38 17.88 -0.58 -6.72
C ARG A 38 17.43 0.88 -6.72
N ALA A 39 16.35 1.19 -6.01
CA ALA A 39 15.77 2.54 -5.96
C ALA A 39 15.75 3.04 -4.52
N GLU A 40 16.32 4.23 -4.28
CA GLU A 40 16.32 4.87 -2.96
C GLU A 40 14.91 5.33 -2.56
N THR A 41 14.13 5.78 -3.55
CA THR A 41 12.73 6.17 -3.34
C THR A 41 11.81 4.98 -3.53
N GLN A 42 10.93 4.78 -2.56
CA GLN A 42 9.92 3.73 -2.57
C GLN A 42 8.54 4.36 -2.75
N PHE A 43 7.65 3.66 -3.45
CA PHE A 43 6.34 4.18 -3.79
C PHE A 43 5.23 3.26 -3.30
N LEU A 44 4.13 3.87 -2.90
CA LEU A 44 2.89 3.18 -2.54
C LEU A 44 1.74 3.88 -3.27
N LEU A 45 1.06 3.15 -4.16
CA LEU A 45 -0.11 3.68 -4.87
C LEU A 45 -1.37 3.32 -4.11
N ILE A 46 -2.29 4.26 -4.05
CA ILE A 46 -3.61 4.08 -3.44
C ILE A 46 -4.67 4.20 -4.54
N GLU A 47 -5.29 3.08 -4.90
CA GLU A 47 -6.48 3.08 -5.75
C GLU A 47 -7.71 3.17 -4.85
N ARG A 48 -8.36 4.34 -4.86
CA ARG A 48 -9.70 4.51 -4.29
C ARG A 48 -10.70 4.15 -5.37
N ARG A 49 -11.40 3.02 -5.24
CA ARG A 49 -12.62 2.82 -6.03
C ARG A 49 -13.70 3.71 -5.43
N ALA A 50 -14.16 4.69 -6.20
CA ALA A 50 -15.40 5.38 -5.86
C ALA A 50 -16.50 4.31 -5.83
N ALA A 51 -17.22 4.21 -4.71
CA ALA A 51 -18.45 3.44 -4.68
C ALA A 51 -19.33 4.01 -5.81
N THR A 52 -19.62 3.17 -6.80
CA THR A 52 -20.51 3.50 -7.92
C THR A 52 -21.94 3.49 -7.42
#